data_AF-A0A174W9A7-F1
#
_entry.id   AF-A0A174W9A7-F1
#
_cell.length_a   1.000
_cell.length_b   1.000
_cell.length_c   1.000
_cell.angle_alpha   90.00
_cell.angle_beta   90.00
_cell.angle_gamma   90.00
#
_symmetry.space_group_name_H-M   'P 1'
#
loop_
_entity.id
_entity.type
_entity.pdbx_description
1 polymer ?
#
loop_
_entity_poly.entity_id
_entity_poly.type
_entity_poly.pdbx_seq_one_letter_code
_entity_poly.pdbx_strand_id
1 'polypeptide(L)' 'MIVTKAWNGREAVEIFENSEPGYFDVILMNLMMPKMGGLEATRRIRKMDREDAKSIPIDIKTILAVFDQVFGTS' A
#
# COMPACT_ATOMS: atom_id res chain seq x y z
N MET A 1 -5.50 -17.08 3.44
CA MET A 1 -5.04 -15.71 3.14
C MET A 1 -4.32 -15.18 4.37
N ILE A 2 -3.02 -14.91 4.27
CA ILE A 2 -2.24 -14.31 5.34
C ILE A 2 -2.24 -12.79 5.10
N VAL A 3 -2.41 -11.99 6.14
CA VAL A 3 -2.48 -10.53 6.03
C VAL A 3 -1.43 -9.91 6.95
N THR A 4 -0.52 -9.15 6.35
CA THR A 4 0.44 -8.31 7.08
C THR A 4 -0.08 -6.88 7.11
N LYS A 5 -0.06 -6.23 8.28
CA LYS A 5 -0.54 -4.87 8.46
C LYS A 5 0.63 -3.90 8.52
N ALA A 6 0.42 -2.69 7.99
CA ALA A 6 1.30 -1.54 8.13
C ALA A 6 0.47 -0.32 8.54
N TRP A 7 0.99 0.52 9.42
CA TRP A 7 0.27 1.67 9.98
C TRP A 7 0.58 2.99 9.25
N ASN A 8 1.52 2.98 8.31
CA ASN A 8 1.86 4.10 7.44
C ASN A 8 2.64 3.63 6.21
N GLY A 9 2.84 4.52 5.23
CA GLY A 9 3.53 4.18 3.99
C GLY A 9 5.00 3.79 4.18
N ARG A 10 5.67 4.28 5.23
CA ARG A 10 7.08 3.94 5.52
C ARG A 10 7.20 2.49 5.94
N GLU A 11 6.37 2.11 6.91
CA GLU A 11 6.31 0.73 7.41
C GLU A 11 5.93 -0.24 6.29
N ALA A 12 5.01 0.15 5.40
CA ALA A 12 4.64 -0.67 4.24
C ALA A 12 5.84 -0.90 3.29
N VAL A 13 6.65 0.13 3.05
CA VAL A 13 7.88 0.03 2.26
C VAL A 13 8.89 -0.89 2.96
N GLU A 14 9.14 -0.67 4.25
CA GLU A 14 10.10 -1.46 5.04
C GLU A 14 9.71 -2.95 5.12
N ILE A 15 8.41 -3.25 5.30
CA ILE A 15 7.90 -4.62 5.31
C ILE A 15 8.11 -5.28 3.94
N PHE A 16 7.79 -4.59 2.85
CA PHE A 16 7.95 -5.12 1.51
C PHE A 16 9.43 -5.36 1.17
N GLU A 17 10.29 -4.39 1.48
CA GLU A 17 11.74 -4.47 1.26
C GLU A 17 12.38 -5.68 1.96
N ASN A 18 11.98 -5.94 3.21
CA ASN A 18 12.53 -7.02 4.02
C ASN A 18 11.87 -8.38 3.77
N SER A 19 10.82 -8.44 2.95
CA SER A 19 10.17 -9.70 2.57
C SER A 19 10.91 -10.41 1.44
N GLU A 20 10.79 -11.73 1.34
CA GLU A 20 11.34 -12.46 0.19
C GLU A 20 10.64 -12.05 -1.13
N PRO A 21 11.34 -12.11 -2.27
CA PRO A 21 10.70 -11.87 -3.58
C PRO A 21 9.47 -12.75 -3.80
N GLY A 22 8.34 -12.12 -4.16
CA GLY A 22 7.08 -12.83 -4.38
C GLY A 22 6.32 -13.22 -3.10
N TYR A 23 6.73 -12.72 -1.94
CA TYR A 23 6.04 -12.98 -0.67
C TYR A 23 4.60 -12.42 -0.62
N PHE A 24 4.33 -11.33 -1.34
CA PHE A 24 3.01 -10.71 -1.42
C PHE A 24 2.41 -10.86 -2.81
N ASP A 25 1.16 -11.30 -2.87
CA ASP A 25 0.40 -11.36 -4.12
C ASP A 25 -0.20 -9.99 -4.51
N VAL A 26 -0.47 -9.14 -3.52
CA VAL A 26 -1.12 -7.84 -3.70
C VAL A 26 -0.79 -6.89 -2.54
N ILE A 27 -0.72 -5.59 -2.84
CA ILE A 27 -0.63 -4.54 -1.83
C ILE A 27 -1.91 -3.70 -1.88
N LEU A 28 -2.62 -3.64 -0.76
CA LEU A 28 -3.72 -2.69 -0.57
C LEU A 28 -3.17 -1.47 0.17
N MET A 29 -3.16 -0.32 -0.49
CA MET A 29 -2.50 0.89 -0.02
C MET A 29 -3.51 2.03 0.14
N ASN A 30 -3.53 2.71 1.29
CA ASN A 30 -4.34 3.93 1.43
C ASN A 30 -3.56 5.13 0.87
N LEU A 31 -4.21 5.97 0.06
CA LEU A 31 -3.60 7.17 -0.53
C LEU A 31 -3.11 8.14 0.56
N MET A 32 -3.92 8.33 1.62
CA MET A 32 -3.65 9.28 2.70
C MET A 32 -3.32 8.52 3.99
N MET A 33 -2.08 8.68 4.47
CA MET A 33 -1.58 8.09 5.71
C MET A 33 -0.64 9.07 6.42
N PRO A 34 -0.50 9.00 7.76
CA PRO A 34 0.48 9.79 8.49
C PRO A 34 1.92 9.42 8.06
N LYS A 35 2.85 10.37 8.17
CA LYS A 35 4.30 10.24 7.86
C LYS A 35 4.64 10.04 6.38
N MET A 36 4.02 9.07 5.69
CA MET A 36 4.23 8.79 4.27
C MET A 36 2.92 8.29 3.64
N GLY A 37 2.48 8.98 2.58
CA GLY A 37 1.26 8.64 1.85
C GLY A 37 1.43 7.45 0.90
N GLY A 38 0.32 6.87 0.46
CA GLY A 38 0.32 5.67 -0.37
C GLY A 38 0.98 5.85 -1.73
N LEU A 39 0.86 7.04 -2.34
CA LEU A 39 1.50 7.32 -3.63
C LEU A 39 3.03 7.40 -3.51
N GLU A 40 3.54 7.97 -2.42
CA GLU A 40 4.98 8.05 -2.15
C GLU A 40 5.55 6.66 -1.82
N ALA A 41 4.83 5.88 -0.99
CA ALA A 41 5.18 4.49 -0.69
C ALA A 41 5.22 3.63 -1.97
N THR A 42 4.20 3.73 -2.81
CA THR A 42 4.13 3.03 -4.11
C THR A 42 5.32 3.38 -4.99
N ARG A 43 5.69 4.66 -5.09
CA ARG A 43 6.87 5.09 -5.86
C ARG A 43 8.18 4.52 -5.31
N ARG A 44 8.33 4.40 -3.98
CA ARG A 44 9.51 3.77 -3.38
C ARG A 44 9.56 2.28 -3.71
N ILE A 45 8.44 1.56 -3.56
CA ILE A 45 8.35 0.14 -3.92
C ILE A 45 8.74 -0.05 -5.39
N ARG A 46 8.14 0.70 -6.33
CA ARG A 46 8.46 0.58 -7.77
C ARG A 46 9.91 0.90 -8.15
N LYS A 47 10.67 1.57 -7.29
CA LYS A 47 12.08 1.91 -7.52
C LYS A 47 13.05 0.85 -7.00
N MET A 48 12.56 -0.16 -6.28
CA MET A 48 13.42 -1.25 -5.79
C MET A 48 13.92 -2.09 -6.96
N ASP A 49 15.17 -2.54 -6.85
CA ASP A 49 15.76 -3.46 -7.83
C ASP A 49 15.32 -4.91 -7.55
N ARG A 50 14.01 -5.15 -7.69
CA ARG A 50 13.36 -6.45 -7.53
C ARG A 50 12.26 -6.61 -8.57
N GLU A 51 12.07 -7.84 -9.06
CA GLU A 51 11.14 -8.10 -10.16
C GLU A 51 9.65 -8.06 -9.71
N ASP A 52 9.38 -8.55 -8.50
CA ASP A 52 8.06 -8.45 -7.87
C ASP A 52 7.67 -6.99 -7.62
N ALA A 53 8.63 -6.15 -7.25
CA ALA A 53 8.40 -4.72 -7.05
C ALA A 53 7.92 -4.00 -8.32
N LYS A 54 8.25 -4.49 -9.52
CA LYS A 54 7.80 -3.91 -10.81
C LYS A 54 6.42 -4.40 -11.22
N SER A 55 6.04 -5.61 -10.83
CA SER A 55 4.87 -6.33 -11.34
C SER A 55 3.73 -6.46 -10.32
N ILE A 56 4.02 -6.39 -9.02
CA ILE A 56 3.02 -6.61 -7.96
C ILE A 56 1.84 -5.65 -8.12
N PRO A 57 0.58 -6.13 -8.12
CA PRO A 57 -0.59 -5.26 -8.11
C PRO A 57 -0.62 -4.40 -6.84
N ILE A 58 -0.79 -3.09 -7.01
CA ILE A 58 -0.95 -2.15 -5.90
C ILE A 58 -2.28 -1.42 -6.09
N ASP A 59 -3.26 -1.75 -5.26
CA ASP A 59 -4.57 -1.10 -5.25
C ASP A 59 -4.53 0.08 -4.27
N ILE A 60 -4.56 1.29 -4.83
CA ILE A 60 -4.55 2.53 -4.03
C ILE A 60 -5.99 2.99 -3.79
N LYS A 61 -6.38 3.02 -2.52
CA LYS A 61 -7.69 3.49 -2.08
C LYS A 61 -7.62 4.92 -1.57
N THR A 62 -8.48 5.79 -2.08
CA THR A 62 -8.63 7.18 -1.63
C THR A 62 -9.74 7.29 -0.57
N ILE A 63 -9.69 8.32 0.27
CA ILE A 63 -10.67 8.65 1.33
C ILE A 63 -12.13 8.73 0.85
N LEU A 64 -12.40 8.77 -0.46
CA LEU A 64 -13.78 8.72 -0.97
C LEU A 64 -14.58 7.52 -0.40
N ALA A 65 -13.92 6.39 -0.15
CA ALA A 65 -14.56 5.22 0.47
C ALA A 65 -15.04 5.48 1.91
N VAL A 66 -14.34 6.31 2.69
CA VAL A 66 -14.77 6.71 4.03
C VAL A 66 -15.82 7.81 3.94
N PHE A 67 -15.78 8.67 2.91
CA PHE A 67 -16.79 9.69 2.70
C PHE A 67 -18.17 9.08 2.47
N ASP A 68 -18.26 8.00 1.69
CA ASP A 68 -19.52 7.25 1.49
C ASP A 68 -20.01 6.58 2.79
N GLN A 69 -19.10 6.02 3.61
CA GLN A 69 -19.47 5.42 4.89
C GLN A 69 -19.82 6.42 6.00
N VAL A 70 -19.28 7.65 5.95
CA VAL A 70 -19.49 8.69 6.97
C VAL A 70 -20.61 9.65 6.60
N PHE A 71 -20.79 9.94 5.31
CA PHE A 71 -21.75 10.92 4.81
C PHE A 71 -22.81 10.30 3.91
N GLY A 72 -22.99 8.98 3.95
CA GLY A 72 -23.98 8.21 3.18
C GLY A 72 -25.26 9.03 2.96
N THR A 73 -25.38 9.57 1.76
CA THR A 73 -26.56 10.33 1.37
C THR A 73 -27.70 9.33 1.27
N SER A 74 -28.63 9.43 2.20
CA SER A 74 -29.97 8.86 2.05
C SER A 74 -30.64 9.37 0.78
#